data_AF-A0A931UD59-F1
#
_entry.id   AF-A0A931UD59-F1
#
_cell.length_a   1.000
_cell.length_b   1.000
_cell.length_c   1.000
_cell.angle_alpha   90.00
_cell.angle_beta   90.00
_cell.angle_gamma   90.00
#
_symmetry.space_group_name_H-M   'P 1'
#
loop_
_entity.id
_entity.type
_entity.pdbx_description
1 polymer ?
#
loop_
_entity_poly.entity_id
_entity_poly.type
_entity_poly.pdbx_seq_one_letter_code
_entity_poly.pdbx_strand_id
1 'polypeptide(L)'
;MNLIQIGRMPDMALAVSQKRVEGGVISFPTSLNAEKMGVKTLLDFADSGFDIPATTVVISRKYGQTHREAVLKFLKAYIEGTRRLLTDRELGIRALSKYGGVSDRDLLAYTYDLFTTRYIKKIPKINPRGVANSLSLIAENNPKAKGRKAEEFMDTRFMDELEKTGFIKSVWP
;
A
#
# COMPACT_ATOMS: atom_id res chain seq x y z
N MET A 1 -17.56 -25.08 -5.64
CA MET A 1 -16.84 -24.16 -4.71
C MET A 1 -17.90 -23.52 -3.83
N ASN A 2 -17.82 -23.70 -2.51
CA ASN A 2 -18.73 -23.08 -1.56
C ASN A 2 -17.99 -21.91 -0.87
N LEU A 3 -18.61 -20.73 -0.82
CA LEU A 3 -18.05 -19.55 -0.16
C LEU A 3 -18.84 -19.30 1.12
N ILE A 4 -18.14 -19.24 2.25
CA ILE A 4 -18.76 -18.99 3.56
C ILE A 4 -18.13 -17.78 4.25
N GLN A 5 -18.96 -17.00 4.94
CA GLN A 5 -18.51 -15.85 5.71
C GLN A 5 -18.04 -16.31 7.10
N ILE A 6 -16.72 -16.24 7.35
CA ILE A 6 -16.12 -16.59 8.65
C ILE A 6 -16.02 -15.38 9.61
N GLY A 7 -16.09 -14.14 9.09
CA GLY A 7 -16.02 -12.93 9.89
C GLY A 7 -14.64 -12.26 9.81
N ARG A 8 -13.98 -12.06 10.96
CA ARG A 8 -12.72 -11.29 11.02
C ARG A 8 -11.54 -12.13 10.55
N MET A 9 -10.44 -11.48 10.15
CA MET A 9 -9.23 -12.19 9.72
C MET A 9 -8.67 -13.18 10.75
N PRO A 10 -8.66 -12.90 12.07
CA PRO A 10 -8.23 -13.89 13.07
C PRO A 10 -9.10 -15.16 13.07
N ASP A 11 -10.41 -15.00 12.90
CA ASP A 11 -11.34 -16.13 12.83
C ASP A 11 -11.08 -16.95 11.56
N MET A 12 -10.77 -16.28 10.45
CA MET A 12 -10.36 -16.93 9.20
C MET A 12 -9.07 -17.73 9.35
N ALA A 13 -8.04 -17.14 9.98
CA ALA A 13 -6.77 -17.83 10.25
C ALA A 13 -6.97 -19.09 11.10
N LEU A 14 -7.82 -19.00 12.12
CA LEU A 14 -8.17 -20.14 12.97
C LEU A 14 -8.98 -21.21 12.22
N ALA A 15 -9.94 -20.81 11.38
CA ALA A 15 -10.74 -21.75 10.61
C ALA A 15 -9.89 -22.53 9.60
N VAL A 16 -8.94 -21.87 8.93
CA VAL A 16 -7.99 -22.51 8.00
C VAL A 16 -7.04 -23.44 8.76
N SER A 17 -6.46 -22.98 9.89
CA SER A 17 -5.51 -23.81 10.66
C SER A 17 -6.18 -25.07 11.24
N GLN A 18 -7.46 -24.98 11.62
CA GLN A 18 -8.27 -26.11 12.07
C GLN A 18 -8.89 -26.93 10.94
N LYS A 19 -8.58 -26.62 9.66
CA LYS A 19 -9.13 -27.30 8.48
C LYS A 19 -10.65 -27.29 8.41
N ARG A 20 -11.32 -26.28 8.99
CA ARG A 20 -12.76 -26.05 8.86
C ARG A 20 -13.11 -25.48 7.48
N VAL A 21 -12.14 -24.82 6.85
CA VAL A 21 -12.19 -24.34 5.45
C VAL A 21 -10.86 -24.67 4.77
N GLU A 22 -10.88 -24.77 3.45
CA GLU A 22 -9.72 -25.12 2.62
C GLU A 22 -8.76 -23.93 2.40
N GLY A 23 -9.25 -22.69 2.55
CA GLY A 23 -8.47 -21.48 2.34
C GLY A 23 -9.23 -20.21 2.71
N GLY A 24 -8.51 -19.09 2.74
CA GLY A 24 -9.07 -17.78 3.03
C GLY A 24 -8.10 -16.65 2.68
N VAL A 25 -8.63 -15.46 2.45
CA VAL A 25 -7.81 -14.25 2.26
C VAL A 25 -7.46 -13.68 3.63
N ILE A 26 -6.17 -13.61 3.94
CA ILE A 26 -5.66 -13.15 5.24
C ILE A 26 -4.57 -12.11 4.98
N SER A 27 -4.77 -10.89 5.48
CA SER A 27 -3.79 -9.80 5.34
C SER A 27 -2.87 -9.72 6.56
N PHE A 28 -1.71 -9.09 6.37
CA PHE A 28 -0.83 -8.68 7.47
C PHE A 28 -1.58 -7.77 8.46
N PRO A 29 -1.34 -7.86 9.78
CA PRO A 29 -0.41 -8.76 10.49
C PRO A 29 -0.96 -10.16 10.75
N THR A 30 -2.24 -10.42 10.46
CA THR A 30 -2.87 -11.70 10.78
C THR A 30 -2.23 -12.88 10.04
N SER A 31 -1.77 -12.67 8.81
CA SER A 31 -1.07 -13.69 8.02
C SER A 31 0.18 -14.21 8.73
N LEU A 32 0.93 -13.35 9.42
CA LEU A 32 2.11 -13.77 10.19
C LEU A 32 1.74 -14.74 11.32
N ASN A 33 0.62 -14.50 12.01
CA ASN A 33 0.13 -15.41 13.04
C ASN A 33 -0.42 -16.71 12.44
N ALA A 34 -1.06 -16.64 11.27
CA ALA A 34 -1.55 -17.82 10.56
C ALA A 34 -0.38 -18.75 10.16
N GLU A 35 0.74 -18.19 9.68
CA GLU A 35 1.95 -18.96 9.34
C GLU A 35 2.52 -19.68 10.58
N LYS A 36 2.54 -19.02 11.75
CA LYS A 36 2.92 -19.66 13.02
C LYS A 36 1.98 -20.81 13.43
N MET A 37 0.73 -20.79 12.97
CA MET A 37 -0.24 -21.87 13.16
C MET A 37 -0.11 -22.99 12.11
N GLY A 38 0.89 -22.93 11.23
CA GLY A 38 1.11 -23.91 10.17
C GLY A 38 0.27 -23.68 8.91
N VAL A 39 -0.44 -22.55 8.80
CA VAL A 39 -1.13 -22.17 7.57
C VAL A 39 -0.09 -21.80 6.51
N LYS A 40 -0.24 -22.36 5.30
CA LYS A 40 0.67 -22.09 4.19
C LYS A 40 0.08 -21.03 3.27
N THR A 41 0.90 -20.04 2.91
CA THR A 41 0.58 -19.07 1.86
C THR A 41 0.58 -19.77 0.50
N LEU A 42 -0.57 -19.78 -0.17
CA LEU A 42 -0.73 -20.37 -1.52
C LEU A 42 -0.43 -19.35 -2.63
N LEU A 43 -0.79 -18.08 -2.40
CA LEU A 43 -0.58 -16.96 -3.30
C LEU A 43 -0.42 -15.68 -2.48
N ASP A 44 0.65 -14.93 -2.72
CA ASP A 44 0.74 -13.53 -2.31
C ASP A 44 0.22 -12.67 -3.48
N PHE A 45 -0.78 -11.82 -3.22
CA PHE A 45 -1.33 -10.93 -4.24
C PHE A 45 -0.27 -9.97 -4.81
N ALA A 46 0.79 -9.68 -4.05
CA ALA A 46 1.94 -8.92 -4.53
C ALA A 46 2.62 -9.57 -5.74
N ASP A 47 2.58 -10.90 -5.81
CA ASP A 47 3.23 -11.70 -6.85
C ASP A 47 2.27 -12.03 -8.02
N SER A 48 1.00 -11.61 -7.94
CA SER A 48 -0.03 -11.91 -8.95
C SER A 48 0.13 -11.16 -10.28
N GLY A 49 0.98 -10.12 -10.31
CA GLY A 49 1.08 -9.18 -11.44
C GLY A 49 -0.14 -8.24 -11.57
N PHE A 50 -1.17 -8.42 -10.74
CA PHE A 50 -2.34 -7.57 -10.69
C PHE A 50 -2.07 -6.39 -9.75
N ASP A 51 -1.60 -5.28 -10.32
CA ASP A 51 -1.37 -4.04 -9.56
C ASP A 51 -2.74 -3.44 -9.18
N ILE A 52 -3.03 -3.36 -7.89
CA ILE A 52 -4.11 -2.55 -7.33
C ILE A 52 -3.48 -1.68 -6.25
N PRO A 53 -3.62 -0.35 -6.34
CA PRO A 53 -3.12 0.52 -5.29
C PRO A 53 -3.95 0.35 -4.01
N ALA A 54 -3.37 -0.34 -3.02
CA ALA A 54 -4.02 -0.57 -1.72
C ALA A 54 -4.12 0.71 -0.85
N THR A 55 -3.18 1.64 -1.01
CA THR A 55 -3.19 2.93 -0.31
C THR A 55 -2.62 4.00 -1.23
N THR A 56 -3.30 5.14 -1.32
CA THR A 56 -2.91 6.28 -2.14
C THR A 56 -3.06 7.58 -1.36
N VAL A 57 -2.32 8.61 -1.77
CA VAL A 57 -2.57 9.98 -1.32
C VAL A 57 -3.48 10.65 -2.34
N VAL A 58 -4.57 11.24 -1.86
CA VAL A 58 -5.58 11.89 -2.71
C VAL A 58 -5.85 13.31 -2.24
N ILE A 59 -6.07 14.21 -3.20
CA ILE A 59 -6.49 15.60 -2.97
C ILE A 59 -7.63 15.93 -3.91
N SER A 60 -8.45 16.93 -3.55
CA SER A 60 -9.43 17.46 -4.50
C SER A 60 -8.73 18.23 -5.62
N ARG A 61 -9.28 18.18 -6.83
CA ARG A 61 -8.75 18.93 -7.99
C ARG A 61 -8.66 20.43 -7.70
N LYS A 62 -9.68 20.98 -7.02
CA LYS A 62 -9.71 22.39 -6.59
C LYS A 62 -8.54 22.70 -5.65
N TYR A 63 -8.28 21.85 -4.66
CA TYR A 63 -7.17 22.06 -3.73
C TYR A 63 -5.82 22.02 -4.44
N GLY A 64 -5.60 21.05 -5.33
CA GLY A 64 -4.37 20.99 -6.12
C GLY A 64 -4.11 22.24 -6.97
N GLN A 65 -5.18 22.83 -7.53
CA GLN A 65 -5.09 24.05 -8.33
C GLN A 65 -4.80 25.29 -7.48
N THR A 66 -5.44 25.43 -6.32
CA THR A 66 -5.36 26.66 -5.50
C THR A 66 -4.27 26.63 -4.43
N HIS A 67 -3.77 25.46 -4.04
CA HIS A 67 -2.78 25.27 -2.97
C HIS A 67 -1.54 24.54 -3.47
N ARG A 68 -1.13 24.87 -4.69
CA ARG A 68 -0.03 24.23 -5.40
C ARG A 68 1.27 24.11 -4.57
N GLU A 69 1.69 25.19 -3.91
CA GLU A 69 2.90 25.18 -3.06
C GLU A 69 2.79 24.22 -1.87
N ALA A 70 1.60 24.12 -1.26
CA ALA A 70 1.38 23.19 -0.15
C ALA A 70 1.48 21.73 -0.62
N VAL A 71 0.93 21.42 -1.80
CA VAL A 71 1.02 20.08 -2.40
C VAL A 71 2.48 19.71 -2.71
N LEU A 72 3.25 20.62 -3.31
CA LEU A 72 4.67 20.40 -3.57
C LEU A 72 5.46 20.18 -2.28
N LYS A 73 5.24 21.02 -1.25
CA LYS A 73 5.90 20.87 0.06
C LYS A 73 5.56 19.53 0.72
N PHE A 74 4.30 19.12 0.66
CA PHE A 74 3.87 17.81 1.16
C PHE A 74 4.60 16.67 0.43
N LEU A 75 4.63 16.70 -0.91
CA LEU A 75 5.30 15.65 -1.69
C LEU A 75 6.80 15.59 -1.42
N LYS A 76 7.46 16.76 -1.32
CA LYS A 76 8.88 16.84 -0.94
C LYS A 76 9.14 16.18 0.41
N ALA A 77 8.37 16.55 1.43
CA ALA A 77 8.46 15.95 2.77
C ALA A 77 8.15 14.45 2.76
N TYR A 78 7.19 14.02 1.95
CA TYR A 78 6.85 12.59 1.79
C TYR A 78 8.04 11.82 1.19
N ILE A 79 8.66 12.32 0.11
CA ILE A 79 9.79 11.68 -0.56
C ILE A 79 11.04 11.64 0.34
N GLU A 80 11.35 12.72 1.04
CA GLU A 80 12.43 12.77 2.03
C GLU A 80 12.17 11.80 3.21
N GLY A 81 10.92 11.75 3.68
CA GLY A 81 10.47 10.80 4.69
C GLY A 81 10.61 9.36 4.22
N THR A 82 10.24 9.04 2.97
CA THR A 82 10.46 7.72 2.36
C THR A 82 11.94 7.39 2.30
N ARG A 83 12.82 8.35 1.96
CA ARG A 83 14.27 8.12 2.04
C ARG A 83 14.71 7.76 3.43
N ARG A 84 14.35 8.56 4.43
CA ARG A 84 14.69 8.28 5.82
C ARG A 84 14.17 6.91 6.26
N LEU A 85 12.94 6.56 5.91
CA LEU A 85 12.38 5.26 6.19
C LEU A 85 13.24 4.15 5.60
N LEU A 86 13.66 4.25 4.33
CA LEU A 86 14.40 3.19 3.65
C LEU A 86 15.90 3.14 4.00
N THR A 87 16.48 4.23 4.51
CA THR A 87 17.92 4.31 4.83
C THR A 87 18.24 4.28 6.32
N ASP A 88 17.24 4.37 7.20
CA ASP A 88 17.40 4.38 8.66
C ASP A 88 16.37 3.43 9.30
N ARG A 89 16.75 2.14 9.34
CA ARG A 89 15.89 1.05 9.83
C ARG A 89 15.40 1.28 11.25
N GLU A 90 16.29 1.72 12.15
CA GLU A 90 15.93 1.96 13.54
C GLU A 90 14.96 3.12 13.69
N LEU A 91 15.11 4.18 12.91
CA LEU A 91 14.08 5.23 12.86
C LEU A 91 12.74 4.68 12.36
N GLY A 92 12.75 3.88 11.29
CA GLY A 92 11.53 3.28 10.75
C GLY A 92 10.78 2.46 11.81
N ILE A 93 11.49 1.59 12.53
CA ILE A 93 10.94 0.79 13.63
C ILE A 93 10.40 1.68 14.76
N ARG A 94 11.14 2.72 15.17
CA ARG A 94 10.66 3.67 16.20
C ARG A 94 9.41 4.42 15.75
N ALA A 95 9.34 4.82 14.48
CA ALA A 95 8.17 5.48 13.92
C ALA A 95 6.96 4.54 13.90
N LEU A 96 7.15 3.28 13.48
CA LEU A 96 6.10 2.26 13.52
C LEU A 96 5.61 2.01 14.96
N SER A 97 6.50 1.96 15.95
CA SER A 97 6.09 1.82 17.34
C SER A 97 5.25 3.03 17.81
N LYS A 98 5.76 4.24 17.58
CA LYS A 98 5.12 5.49 18.01
C LYS A 98 3.73 5.70 17.40
N TYR A 99 3.59 5.46 16.10
CA TYR A 99 2.37 5.75 15.36
C TYR A 99 1.45 4.54 15.19
N GLY A 100 1.97 3.31 15.31
CA GLY A 100 1.21 2.07 15.23
C GLY A 100 0.69 1.57 16.58
N GLY A 101 1.17 2.10 17.71
CA GLY A 101 0.71 1.71 19.05
C GLY A 101 1.12 0.28 19.46
N VAL A 102 2.14 -0.28 18.81
CA VAL A 102 2.69 -1.61 19.09
C VAL A 102 4.06 -1.46 19.75
N SER A 103 4.33 -2.26 20.79
CA SER A 103 5.60 -2.27 21.53
C SER A 103 6.46 -3.51 21.28
N ASP A 104 5.90 -4.55 20.65
CA ASP A 104 6.63 -5.76 20.27
C ASP A 104 7.68 -5.42 19.19
N ARG A 105 8.94 -5.36 19.61
CA ARG A 105 10.05 -4.96 18.75
C ARG A 105 10.29 -5.95 17.61
N ASP A 106 10.11 -7.25 17.84
CA ASP A 106 10.36 -8.26 16.83
C ASP A 106 9.28 -8.21 15.75
N LEU A 107 8.02 -8.04 16.14
CA LEU A 107 6.93 -7.80 15.21
C LEU A 107 7.15 -6.52 14.39
N LEU A 108 7.56 -5.43 15.04
CA LEU A 108 7.83 -4.16 14.35
C LEU A 108 9.01 -4.26 13.38
N ALA A 109 10.09 -4.94 13.78
CA ALA A 109 11.25 -5.21 12.94
C ALA A 109 10.87 -6.01 11.70
N TYR A 110 10.13 -7.11 11.88
CA TYR A 110 9.60 -7.92 10.78
C TYR A 110 8.70 -7.10 9.86
N THR A 111 7.79 -6.30 10.43
CA THR A 111 6.89 -5.40 9.67
C THR A 111 7.70 -4.44 8.82
N TYR A 112 8.70 -3.79 9.42
CA TYR A 112 9.56 -2.86 8.71
C TYR A 112 10.25 -3.55 7.53
N ASP A 113 10.89 -4.70 7.75
CA ASP A 113 11.66 -5.40 6.71
C ASP A 113 10.75 -5.86 5.56
N LEU A 114 9.59 -6.43 5.89
CA LEU A 114 8.60 -6.88 4.90
C LEU A 114 8.14 -5.71 4.01
N PHE A 115 7.72 -4.60 4.61
CA PHE A 115 7.13 -3.50 3.87
C PHE A 115 8.15 -2.69 3.07
N THR A 116 9.32 -2.41 3.66
CA THR A 116 10.38 -1.67 2.95
C THR A 116 10.99 -2.47 1.80
N THR A 117 10.97 -3.81 1.88
CA THR A 117 11.48 -4.67 0.81
C THR A 117 10.46 -4.91 -0.30
N ARG A 118 9.19 -5.14 0.04
CA ARG A 118 8.18 -5.58 -0.95
C ARG A 118 7.20 -4.51 -1.40
N TYR A 119 6.84 -3.57 -0.54
CA TYR A 119 5.67 -2.70 -0.77
C TYR A 119 6.00 -1.22 -0.93
N ILE A 120 7.05 -0.72 -0.28
CA ILE A 120 7.44 0.69 -0.35
C ILE A 120 8.34 0.94 -1.56
N LYS A 121 7.89 1.79 -2.48
CA LYS A 121 8.69 2.24 -3.62
C LYS A 121 9.54 3.46 -3.23
N LYS A 122 10.79 3.51 -3.69
CA LYS A 122 11.69 4.68 -3.48
C LYS A 122 11.08 5.99 -3.98
N ILE A 123 10.46 5.94 -5.16
CA ILE A 123 9.76 7.08 -5.77
C ILE A 123 8.28 6.69 -5.89
N PRO A 124 7.37 7.38 -5.16
CA PRO A 124 5.96 7.04 -5.12
C PRO A 124 5.25 7.56 -6.37
N LYS A 125 5.41 6.85 -7.50
CA LYS A 125 4.64 7.09 -8.73
C LYS A 125 3.39 6.21 -8.74
N ILE A 126 2.25 6.79 -9.11
CA ILE A 126 1.01 6.04 -9.34
C ILE A 126 1.13 5.33 -10.70
N ASN A 127 0.81 4.04 -10.73
CA ASN A 127 0.78 3.26 -11.96
C ASN A 127 -0.60 3.40 -12.63
N PRO A 128 -0.70 3.94 -13.87
CA PRO A 128 -1.97 4.05 -14.59
C PRO A 128 -2.67 2.70 -14.76
N ARG A 129 -1.93 1.61 -14.94
CA ARG A 129 -2.51 0.25 -15.03
C ARG A 129 -3.21 -0.14 -13.73
N GLY A 130 -2.64 0.23 -12.57
CA GLY A 130 -3.26 -0.04 -11.29
C GLY A 130 -4.58 0.69 -11.10
N VAL A 131 -4.65 1.95 -11.53
CA VAL A 131 -5.90 2.73 -11.51
C VAL A 131 -6.93 2.14 -12.48
N ALA A 132 -6.51 1.72 -13.67
CA ALA A 132 -7.39 1.06 -14.65
C ALA A 132 -7.96 -0.27 -14.10
N ASN A 133 -7.12 -1.08 -13.45
CA ASN A 133 -7.57 -2.30 -12.77
C ASN A 133 -8.62 -2.01 -11.69
N SER A 134 -8.38 -0.99 -10.85
CA SER A 134 -9.37 -0.56 -9.85
C SER A 134 -10.69 -0.10 -10.50
N LEU A 135 -10.63 0.66 -11.59
CA LEU A 135 -11.83 1.11 -12.30
C LEU A 135 -12.62 -0.06 -12.89
N SER A 136 -11.94 -1.07 -13.44
CA SER A 136 -12.58 -2.29 -13.93
C SER A 136 -13.33 -3.04 -12.84
N LEU A 137 -12.70 -3.22 -11.67
CA LEU A 137 -13.35 -3.87 -10.51
C LEU A 137 -14.53 -3.05 -9.99
N ILE A 138 -14.40 -1.72 -9.91
CA ILE A 138 -15.50 -0.84 -9.50
C ILE A 138 -16.65 -0.92 -10.50
N ALA A 139 -16.36 -1.04 -11.80
CA ALA A 139 -17.36 -1.10 -12.85
C ALA A 139 -18.26 -2.35 -12.78
N GLU A 140 -17.83 -3.42 -12.09
CA GLU A 140 -18.66 -4.61 -11.84
C GLU A 140 -19.92 -4.28 -11.04
N ASN A 141 -19.83 -3.29 -10.14
CA ASN A 141 -20.93 -2.92 -9.23
C ASN A 141 -21.36 -1.44 -9.36
N ASN A 142 -20.62 -0.63 -10.13
CA ASN A 142 -20.91 0.78 -10.35
C ASN A 142 -20.74 1.14 -11.84
N PRO A 143 -21.84 1.19 -12.62
CA PRO A 143 -21.79 1.49 -14.06
C PRO A 143 -21.10 2.81 -14.41
N LYS A 144 -21.04 3.79 -13.48
CA LYS A 144 -20.38 5.09 -13.71
C LYS A 144 -18.86 4.98 -13.87
N ALA A 145 -18.25 3.87 -13.46
CA ALA A 145 -16.83 3.61 -13.66
C ALA A 145 -16.52 3.01 -15.05
N LYS A 146 -17.53 2.47 -15.75
CA LYS A 146 -17.34 1.82 -17.05
C LYS A 146 -16.85 2.84 -18.08
N GLY A 147 -15.76 2.49 -18.78
CA GLY A 147 -15.17 3.34 -19.83
C GLY A 147 -14.43 4.58 -19.32
N ARG A 148 -14.33 4.80 -18.00
CA ARG A 148 -13.51 5.86 -17.43
C ARG A 148 -12.03 5.53 -17.61
N LYS A 149 -11.22 6.56 -17.84
CA LYS A 149 -9.77 6.43 -18.06
C LYS A 149 -9.00 6.74 -16.78
N ALA A 150 -7.86 6.07 -16.59
CA ALA A 150 -7.03 6.23 -15.40
C ALA A 150 -6.57 7.69 -15.20
N GLU A 151 -6.25 8.37 -16.29
CA GLU A 151 -5.75 9.75 -16.32
C GLU A 151 -6.75 10.75 -15.73
N GLU A 152 -8.05 10.42 -15.72
CA GLU A 152 -9.07 11.28 -15.12
C GLU A 152 -8.94 11.36 -13.59
N PHE A 153 -8.30 10.36 -12.98
CA PHE A 153 -8.12 10.19 -11.53
C PHE A 153 -6.66 10.40 -11.09
N MET A 154 -5.79 10.81 -12.01
CA MET A 154 -4.38 11.02 -11.75
C MET A 154 -4.02 12.49 -12.01
N ASP A 155 -3.15 13.06 -11.18
CA ASP A 155 -2.53 14.36 -11.43
C ASP A 155 -1.02 14.23 -11.25
N THR A 156 -0.31 13.99 -12.36
CA THR A 156 1.14 13.73 -12.34
C THR A 156 1.96 15.00 -12.27
N ARG A 157 1.36 16.17 -12.56
CA ARG A 157 2.09 17.43 -12.80
C ARG A 157 3.01 17.81 -11.64
N PHE A 158 2.59 17.55 -10.40
CA PHE A 158 3.40 17.83 -9.22
C PHE A 158 4.63 16.92 -9.13
N MET A 159 4.47 15.62 -9.38
CA MET A 159 5.60 14.68 -9.37
C MET A 159 6.54 14.93 -10.56
N ASP A 160 5.99 15.19 -11.74
CA ASP A 160 6.74 15.50 -12.96
C ASP A 160 7.62 16.76 -12.76
N GLU A 161 7.10 17.75 -12.05
CA GLU A 161 7.86 18.94 -11.71
C GLU A 161 8.99 18.67 -10.71
N LEU A 162 8.74 17.88 -9.65
CA LEU A 162 9.79 17.50 -8.71
C LEU A 162 10.92 16.73 -9.40
N GLU A 163 10.59 15.93 -10.41
CA GLU A 163 11.56 15.24 -11.26
C GLU A 163 12.32 16.24 -12.15
N LYS A 164 11.60 17.11 -12.87
CA LYS A 164 12.18 18.11 -13.79
C LYS A 164 13.09 19.13 -13.08
N THR A 165 12.76 19.52 -11.86
CA THR A 165 13.55 20.46 -11.04
C THR A 165 14.78 19.81 -10.41
N GLY A 166 14.96 18.49 -10.58
CA GLY A 166 16.08 17.75 -10.02
C GLY A 166 15.94 17.41 -8.53
N PHE A 167 14.81 17.75 -7.89
CA PHE A 167 14.58 17.46 -6.47
C PHE A 167 14.59 15.96 -6.17
N ILE A 168 13.97 15.14 -7.02
CA ILE A 168 13.98 13.67 -6.80
C ILE A 168 15.41 13.13 -6.80
N LYS A 169 16.26 13.60 -7.73
CA LYS A 169 17.67 13.22 -7.82
C LYS A 169 18.49 13.74 -6.64
N SER A 170 18.18 14.93 -6.11
CA SER A 170 18.88 15.43 -4.91
C SER A 170 18.55 14.60 -3.67
N VAL A 171 17.32 14.09 -3.56
CA VAL A 171 16.96 13.17 -2.48
C VAL A 171 17.47 11.76 -2.76
N TRP A 172 17.53 11.28 -3.99
CA TRP A 172 18.02 9.94 -4.34
C TRP A 172 19.22 10.03 -5.29
N PRO A 173 20.42 10.37 -4.77
CA PRO A 173 21.63 10.51 -5.59
C PRO A 173 22.13 9.17 -6.15
#